data_AF-A0A3Q2XF89-F1
#
_entry.id   AF-A0A3Q2XF89-F1
#
_cell.length_a   1.000
_cell.length_b   1.000
_cell.length_c   1.000
_cell.angle_alpha   90.00
_cell.angle_beta   90.00
_cell.angle_gamma   90.00
#
_symmetry.space_group_name_H-M   'P 1'
#
loop_
_entity.id
_entity.type
_entity.pdbx_description
1 polymer ?
#
loop_
_entity_poly.entity_id
_entity_poly.type
_entity_poly.pdbx_seq_one_letter_code
_entity_poly.pdbx_strand_id
1 'polypeptide(L)'
;IIHESTGAMMSNYTLTQWPAELGPLHQGDPVHLLCSVLFDQKNDTCAGRHSVHWLRVGSHSGLAHADGKTNEECDEMSPKRCIYKLFINVSESDGATYYCALQVCGNFMFANGTKLDLLGNSHKEILLFSSILAFSLLVVALLINIIMKNNIGNRRLAFPNPR
;
A
#
# COMPACT_ATOMS: atom_id res chain seq x y z
N ILE A 1 10.51 8.08 -15.41
CA ILE A 1 10.82 6.92 -16.28
C ILE A 1 11.65 5.97 -15.42
N ILE A 2 10.99 5.02 -14.76
CA ILE A 2 11.71 3.91 -14.14
C ILE A 2 12.05 3.01 -15.32
N HIS A 3 13.32 3.00 -15.74
CA HIS A 3 13.77 1.97 -16.64
C HIS A 3 13.66 0.65 -15.88
N GLU A 4 12.67 -0.14 -16.26
CA GLU A 4 12.64 -1.56 -15.97
C GLU A 4 13.85 -2.19 -16.67
N SER A 5 15.00 -2.22 -15.99
CA SER A 5 16.13 -3.03 -16.41
C SER A 5 15.83 -4.47 -16.01
N THR A 6 14.99 -5.13 -16.79
CA THR A 6 15.02 -6.59 -16.87
C THR A 6 16.41 -7.00 -17.36
N GLY A 7 17.09 -7.86 -16.59
CA GLY A 7 18.09 -8.76 -17.19
C GLY A 7 19.57 -8.40 -17.06
N ALA A 8 20.02 -7.93 -15.91
CA ALA A 8 21.35 -8.30 -15.44
C ALA A 8 21.22 -8.78 -13.99
N MET A 9 21.03 -10.09 -13.81
CA MET A 9 21.20 -10.74 -12.53
C MET A 9 22.65 -10.46 -12.08
N MET A 10 22.84 -9.48 -11.20
CA MET A 10 24.09 -9.33 -10.46
C MET A 10 24.12 -10.51 -9.48
N SER A 11 24.63 -11.65 -9.95
CA SER A 11 24.36 -13.00 -9.45
C SER A 11 24.87 -13.30 -8.04
N ASN A 12 25.49 -12.33 -7.38
CA ASN A 12 26.09 -12.48 -6.06
C ASN A 12 25.33 -11.74 -4.94
N TYR A 13 24.33 -10.91 -5.25
CA TYR A 13 23.53 -10.22 -4.23
C TYR A 13 22.14 -10.84 -4.12
N THR A 14 21.71 -11.12 -2.89
CA THR A 14 20.34 -11.51 -2.57
C THR A 14 19.72 -10.44 -1.68
N LEU A 15 18.57 -9.92 -2.10
CA LEU A 15 17.78 -8.93 -1.37
C LEU A 15 16.51 -9.58 -0.83
N THR A 16 16.34 -9.55 0.49
CA THR A 16 15.14 -10.09 1.15
C THR A 16 14.57 -9.04 2.08
N GLN A 17 13.27 -8.75 1.97
CA GLN A 17 12.58 -7.77 2.81
C GLN A 17 11.46 -8.45 3.60
N TRP A 18 11.25 -8.02 4.85
CA TRP A 18 10.15 -8.47 5.68
C TRP A 18 9.74 -7.41 6.71
N PRO A 19 8.50 -7.50 7.22
CA PRO A 19 7.40 -8.38 6.79
C PRO A 19 6.88 -8.02 5.39
N ALA A 20 6.08 -8.88 4.75
CA ALA A 20 5.51 -8.60 3.41
C ALA A 20 4.32 -7.63 3.48
N GLU A 21 3.57 -7.67 4.57
CA GLU A 21 2.43 -6.78 4.82
C GLU A 21 2.32 -6.52 6.33
N LEU A 22 1.91 -5.31 6.69
CA LEU A 22 1.69 -4.87 8.05
C LEU A 22 0.35 -4.17 8.14
N GLY A 23 -0.51 -4.67 9.00
CA GLY A 23 -1.76 -4.01 9.36
C GLY A 23 -2.89 -4.97 9.70
N PRO A 24 -4.05 -4.41 10.08
CA PRO A 24 -4.33 -2.98 10.07
C PRO A 24 -3.61 -2.20 11.19
N LEU A 25 -3.05 -1.04 10.87
CA LEU A 25 -2.30 -0.19 11.81
C LEU A 25 -3.08 1.08 12.18
N HIS A 26 -2.85 1.57 13.40
CA HIS A 26 -3.33 2.85 13.89
C HIS A 26 -2.25 3.93 13.76
N GLN A 27 -2.67 5.19 13.82
CA GLN A 27 -1.75 6.30 13.95
C GLN A 27 -0.96 6.18 15.26
N GLY A 28 0.35 6.37 15.17
CA GLY A 28 1.28 6.24 16.29
C GLY A 28 1.83 4.83 16.50
N ASP A 29 1.38 3.84 15.72
CA ASP A 29 1.93 2.50 15.80
C ASP A 29 3.40 2.49 15.34
N PRO A 30 4.32 1.94 16.13
CA PRO A 30 5.71 1.80 15.72
C PRO A 30 5.84 0.64 14.73
N VAL A 31 6.44 0.91 13.58
CA VAL A 31 6.70 -0.08 12.54
C VAL A 31 8.20 -0.24 12.30
N HIS A 32 8.61 -1.49 12.13
CA HIS A 32 9.98 -1.88 11.80
C HIS A 32 9.99 -2.67 10.50
N LEU A 33 10.62 -2.12 9.47
CA LEU A 33 10.88 -2.82 8.22
C LEU A 33 12.34 -3.28 8.20
N LEU A 34 12.57 -4.50 7.74
CA LEU A 34 13.89 -5.09 7.66
C LEU A 34 14.21 -5.49 6.22
N CYS A 35 15.45 -5.23 5.81
CA CYS A 35 15.99 -5.63 4.53
C CYS A 35 17.34 -6.31 4.76
N SER A 36 17.43 -7.59 4.40
CA SER A 36 18.67 -8.34 4.38
C SER A 36 19.31 -8.26 3.00
N VAL A 37 20.58 -7.87 2.98
CA VAL A 37 21.46 -7.96 1.84
C VAL A 37 22.49 -9.03 2.13
N LEU A 38 22.48 -10.09 1.33
CA LEU A 38 23.47 -11.17 1.40
C LEU A 38 24.36 -11.09 0.16
N PHE A 39 25.67 -11.07 0.34
CA PHE A 39 26.62 -11.08 -0.76
C PHE A 39 27.94 -11.76 -0.42
N ASP A 40 28.57 -12.38 -1.41
CA ASP A 40 29.92 -12.92 -1.26
C ASP A 40 30.95 -11.83 -1.54
N GLN A 41 31.72 -11.46 -0.51
CA GLN A 41 32.76 -10.43 -0.59
C GLN A 41 33.82 -10.77 -1.64
N LYS A 42 34.13 -12.06 -1.85
CA LYS A 42 35.13 -12.47 -2.86
C LYS A 42 34.65 -12.21 -4.29
N ASN A 43 33.34 -12.18 -4.49
CA ASN A 43 32.71 -11.91 -5.77
C ASN A 43 32.17 -10.47 -5.84
N ASP A 44 32.51 -9.60 -4.88
CA ASP A 44 32.13 -8.18 -4.92
C ASP A 44 32.91 -7.46 -6.04
N THR A 45 32.29 -7.37 -7.20
CA THR A 45 32.82 -6.67 -8.37
C THR A 45 32.76 -5.15 -8.26
N CYS A 46 32.10 -4.62 -7.22
CA CYS A 46 31.82 -3.20 -7.04
C CYS A 46 32.63 -2.54 -5.92
N ALA A 47 33.64 -3.26 -5.39
CA ALA A 47 34.59 -2.77 -4.41
C ALA A 47 33.94 -2.09 -3.19
N GLY A 48 32.85 -2.67 -2.67
CA GLY A 48 32.14 -2.14 -1.51
C GLY A 48 31.28 -0.90 -1.78
N ARG A 49 31.13 -0.46 -3.04
CA ARG A 49 30.23 0.65 -3.41
C ARG A 49 28.80 0.15 -3.60
N HIS A 50 28.18 -0.24 -2.49
CA HIS A 50 26.76 -0.53 -2.43
C HIS A 50 26.08 0.36 -1.38
N SER A 51 24.88 0.85 -1.68
CA SER A 51 24.05 1.63 -0.76
C SER A 51 22.63 1.13 -0.76
N VAL A 52 21.99 1.14 0.40
CA VAL A 52 20.58 0.76 0.55
C VAL A 52 19.74 1.99 0.82
N HIS A 53 18.64 2.10 0.08
CA HIS A 53 17.67 3.17 0.18
C HIS A 53 16.30 2.57 0.46
N TRP A 54 15.53 3.28 1.28
CA TRP A 54 14.13 2.95 1.49
C TRP A 54 13.28 3.89 0.64
N LEU A 55 12.45 3.29 -0.21
CA LEU A 55 11.52 4.02 -1.07
C LEU A 55 10.10 3.70 -0.66
N ARG A 56 9.19 4.66 -0.78
CA ARG A 56 7.76 4.47 -0.59
C ARG A 56 7.01 4.79 -1.87
N VAL A 57 6.01 3.98 -2.17
CA VAL A 57 5.07 4.21 -3.27
C VAL A 57 3.68 4.35 -2.67
N GLY A 58 3.20 5.59 -2.62
CA GLY A 58 1.85 5.91 -2.18
C GLY A 58 0.89 5.99 -3.37
N SER A 59 -0.38 5.64 -3.17
CA SER A 59 -1.41 5.68 -4.22
C SER A 59 -1.59 7.06 -4.86
N HIS A 60 -1.31 8.14 -4.11
CA HIS A 60 -1.51 9.52 -4.57
C HIS A 60 -0.22 10.32 -4.78
N SER A 61 0.93 9.83 -4.32
CA SER A 61 2.19 10.58 -4.27
C SER A 61 3.31 10.01 -5.14
N GLY A 62 3.08 8.87 -5.81
CA GLY A 62 4.10 8.21 -6.63
C GLY A 62 5.26 7.68 -5.78
N LEU A 63 6.42 7.50 -6.42
CA LEU A 63 7.66 7.03 -5.77
C LEU A 63 8.34 8.19 -5.05
N ALA A 64 8.62 8.02 -3.76
CA ALA A 64 9.37 8.96 -2.93
C ALA A 64 10.37 8.21 -2.04
N HIS A 65 11.33 8.94 -1.46
CA HIS A 65 12.15 8.40 -0.37
C HIS A 65 11.28 8.17 0.86
N ALA A 66 11.54 7.10 1.62
CA ALA A 66 10.85 6.86 2.88
C ALA A 66 11.46 7.72 3.97
N ASP A 67 10.61 8.48 4.67
CA ASP A 67 11.02 9.23 5.86
C ASP A 67 10.99 8.29 7.07
N GLY A 68 12.06 8.31 7.87
CA GLY A 68 12.17 7.48 9.06
C GLY A 68 13.60 7.39 9.58
N LYS A 69 13.77 6.71 10.71
CA LYS A 69 15.11 6.42 11.22
C LYS A 69 15.63 5.17 10.54
N THR A 70 16.86 5.20 10.06
CA THR A 70 17.52 4.03 9.46
C THR A 70 18.64 3.55 10.37
N ASN A 71 18.83 2.23 10.44
CA ASN A 71 19.97 1.62 11.10
C ASN A 71 20.49 0.44 10.27
N GLU A 72 21.77 0.12 10.38
CA GLU A 72 22.42 -0.98 9.68
C GLU A 72 23.20 -1.86 10.64
N GLU A 73 23.21 -3.16 10.36
CA GLU A 73 23.95 -4.15 11.15
C GLU A 73 24.53 -5.20 10.20
N CYS A 74 25.85 -5.32 10.16
CA CYS A 74 26.54 -6.22 9.25
C CYS A 74 27.39 -7.23 10.02
N ASP A 75 27.26 -8.50 9.64
CA ASP A 75 28.16 -9.56 10.10
C ASP A 75 29.45 -9.53 9.27
N GLU A 76 30.60 -9.81 9.90
CA GLU A 76 31.89 -9.94 9.20
C GLU A 76 32.14 -11.37 8.66
N MET A 77 31.08 -12.17 8.50
CA MET A 77 31.15 -13.53 7.98
C MET A 77 31.13 -13.54 6.44
N SER A 78 31.56 -14.64 5.82
CA SER A 78 31.46 -14.83 4.36
C SER A 78 30.57 -16.04 4.07
N PRO A 79 29.44 -15.89 3.34
CA PRO A 79 28.94 -14.66 2.73
C PRO A 79 28.55 -13.57 3.76
N LYS A 80 28.82 -12.31 3.41
CA LYS A 80 28.54 -11.12 4.22
C LYS A 80 27.04 -10.86 4.22
N ARG A 81 26.50 -10.58 5.40
CA ARG A 81 25.08 -10.30 5.61
C ARG A 81 24.94 -8.98 6.32
N CYS A 82 24.17 -8.07 5.72
CA CYS A 82 23.82 -6.78 6.29
C CYS A 82 22.31 -6.66 6.42
N ILE A 83 21.82 -6.24 7.58
CA ILE A 83 20.42 -6.00 7.88
C ILE A 83 20.20 -4.49 8.02
N TYR A 84 19.46 -3.93 7.07
CA TYR A 84 19.02 -2.54 7.08
C TYR A 84 17.63 -2.47 7.69
N LYS A 85 17.46 -1.57 8.66
CA LYS A 85 16.24 -1.39 9.43
C LYS A 85 15.69 0.00 9.16
N LEU A 86 14.40 0.10 8.84
CA LEU A 86 13.67 1.36 8.78
C LEU A 86 12.63 1.37 9.89
N PHE A 87 12.64 2.47 10.66
CA PHE A 87 11.72 2.72 11.75
C PHE A 87 10.78 3.85 11.36
N ILE A 88 9.48 3.57 11.36
CA ILE A 88 8.42 4.52 11.01
C ILE A 88 7.50 4.64 12.22
N ASN A 89 7.14 5.87 12.57
CA ASN A 89 6.04 6.14 13.49
C ASN A 89 4.82 6.51 12.66
N VAL A 90 3.84 5.60 12.58
CA VAL A 90 2.78 5.66 11.57
C VAL A 90 1.95 6.95 11.68
N SER A 91 1.84 7.67 10.59
CA SER A 91 0.91 8.79 10.37
C SER A 91 -0.18 8.42 9.36
N GLU A 92 -1.22 9.25 9.25
CA GLU A 92 -2.28 9.06 8.24
C GLU A 92 -1.75 9.02 6.80
N SER A 93 -0.59 9.63 6.54
CA SER A 93 0.02 9.73 5.21
C SER A 93 0.99 8.60 4.88
N ASP A 94 1.20 7.67 5.80
CA ASP A 94 2.21 6.60 5.68
C ASP A 94 1.68 5.30 5.08
N GLY A 95 0.37 5.25 4.79
CA GLY A 95 -0.25 4.16 4.03
C GLY A 95 0.33 4.09 2.61
N ALA A 96 1.28 3.18 2.41
CA ALA A 96 2.04 3.03 1.19
C ALA A 96 2.68 1.63 1.11
N THR A 97 3.24 1.29 -0.04
CA THR A 97 4.15 0.14 -0.15
C THR A 97 5.59 0.63 -0.08
N TYR A 98 6.35 0.08 0.86
CA TYR A 98 7.76 0.44 1.11
C TYR A 98 8.66 -0.60 0.45
N TYR A 99 9.68 -0.17 -0.26
CA TYR A 99 10.63 -1.01 -0.98
C TYR A 99 12.05 -0.72 -0.50
N CYS A 100 12.78 -1.77 -0.16
CA CYS A 100 14.23 -1.71 -0.04
C CYS A 100 14.86 -1.72 -1.44
N ALA A 101 15.66 -0.70 -1.74
CA ALA A 101 16.36 -0.51 -3.00
C ALA A 101 17.87 -0.52 -2.76
N LEU A 102 18.56 -1.54 -3.28
CA LEU A 102 20.01 -1.64 -3.24
C LEU A 102 20.59 -1.06 -4.53
N GLN A 103 21.44 -0.05 -4.41
CA GLN A 103 22.24 0.47 -5.52
C GLN A 103 23.62 -0.16 -5.51
N VAL A 104 23.99 -0.83 -6.59
CA VAL A 104 25.31 -1.48 -6.76
C VAL A 104 25.85 -1.16 -8.15
N CYS A 105 27.05 -0.60 -8.25
CA CYS A 105 27.67 -0.22 -9.52
C CYS A 105 26.77 0.62 -10.45
N GLY A 106 25.89 1.45 -9.90
CA GLY A 106 24.94 2.27 -10.66
C GLY A 106 23.67 1.54 -11.13
N ASN A 107 23.53 0.24 -10.84
CA ASN A 107 22.30 -0.53 -11.05
C ASN A 107 21.49 -0.60 -9.75
N PHE A 108 20.17 -0.72 -9.88
CA PHE A 108 19.26 -0.85 -8.74
C PHE A 108 18.64 -2.24 -8.68
N MET A 109 18.56 -2.80 -7.48
CA MET A 109 17.81 -4.01 -7.16
C MET A 109 16.76 -3.66 -6.12
N PHE A 110 15.54 -4.18 -6.29
CA PHE A 110 14.42 -3.91 -5.39
C PHE A 110 13.95 -5.20 -4.75
N ALA A 111 13.64 -5.16 -3.46
CA ALA A 111 12.98 -6.26 -2.79
C ALA A 111 11.48 -6.27 -3.13
N ASN A 112 10.75 -7.31 -2.70
CA ASN A 112 9.31 -7.45 -2.98
C ASN A 112 8.44 -6.36 -2.33
N GLY A 113 8.98 -5.63 -1.36
CA GLY A 113 8.29 -4.57 -0.66
C GLY A 113 7.48 -5.02 0.56
N THR A 114 6.99 -4.04 1.32
CA THR A 114 6.12 -4.20 2.48
C THR A 114 4.95 -3.24 2.35
N LYS A 115 3.73 -3.78 2.31
CA LYS A 115 2.52 -2.95 2.30
C LYS A 115 2.11 -2.57 3.72
N LEU A 116 1.94 -1.27 3.98
CA LEU A 116 1.38 -0.76 5.24
C LEU A 116 -0.10 -0.44 5.04
N ASP A 117 -0.96 -1.18 5.73
CA ASP A 117 -2.40 -0.97 5.72
C ASP A 117 -2.86 -0.23 6.98
N LEU A 118 -3.54 0.91 6.79
CA LEU A 118 -3.98 1.79 7.87
C LEU A 118 -5.48 1.59 8.12
N LEU A 119 -5.87 1.35 9.38
CA LEU A 119 -7.25 1.07 9.79
C LEU A 119 -8.24 2.16 9.34
N GLY A 120 -7.78 3.41 9.20
CA GLY A 120 -8.58 4.55 8.77
C GLY A 120 -8.97 4.58 7.28
N ASN A 121 -8.19 3.96 6.38
CA ASN A 121 -8.50 3.98 4.94
C ASN A 121 -9.66 3.05 4.63
N SER A 122 -9.60 1.81 5.14
CA SER A 122 -10.61 0.79 4.92
C SER A 122 -11.96 1.16 5.57
N HIS A 123 -11.94 1.77 6.76
CA HIS A 123 -13.17 2.22 7.43
C HIS A 123 -13.85 3.39 6.71
N LYS A 124 -13.09 4.34 6.16
CA LYS A 124 -13.64 5.47 5.40
C LYS A 124 -14.33 4.98 4.13
N GLU A 125 -13.71 4.07 3.38
CA GLU A 125 -14.32 3.48 2.18
C GLU A 125 -15.62 2.73 2.51
N ILE A 126 -15.62 1.89 3.54
CA ILE A 126 -16.81 1.13 3.96
C ILE A 126 -17.95 2.06 4.40
N LEU A 127 -17.65 3.12 5.16
CA LEU A 127 -18.66 4.11 5.57
C LEU A 127 -19.26 4.86 4.36
N LEU A 128 -18.43 5.22 3.37
CA LEU A 128 -18.89 5.86 2.15
C LEU A 128 -19.83 4.95 1.35
N PHE A 129 -19.44 3.68 1.13
CA PHE A 129 -20.30 2.72 0.43
C PHE A 129 -21.60 2.46 1.18
N SER A 130 -21.55 2.32 2.51
CA SER A 130 -22.75 2.16 3.34
C SER A 130 -23.71 3.35 3.22
N SER A 131 -23.17 4.57 3.26
CA SER A 131 -23.95 5.81 3.10
C SER A 131 -24.62 5.88 1.72
N ILE A 132 -23.89 5.61 0.64
CA ILE A 132 -24.41 5.60 -0.74
C ILE A 132 -25.52 4.57 -0.90
N LEU A 133 -25.34 3.37 -0.34
CA LEU A 133 -26.34 2.30 -0.39
C LEU A 133 -27.64 2.71 0.34
N ALA A 134 -27.52 3.29 1.54
CA ALA A 134 -28.66 3.75 2.31
C ALA A 134 -29.44 4.85 1.59
N PHE A 135 -28.74 5.84 1.02
CA PHE A 135 -29.37 6.89 0.21
C PHE A 135 -30.09 6.31 -1.02
N SER A 136 -29.46 5.37 -1.72
CA SER A 136 -30.04 4.72 -2.90
C SER A 136 -31.35 3.99 -2.56
N LEU A 137 -31.39 3.24 -1.46
CA LEU A 137 -32.59 2.55 -0.99
C LEU A 137 -33.71 3.54 -0.60
N LEU A 138 -33.35 4.67 0.01
CA LEU A 138 -34.31 5.70 0.40
C LEU A 138 -34.96 6.35 -0.82
N VAL A 139 -34.18 6.65 -1.87
CA VAL A 139 -34.69 7.18 -3.15
C VAL A 139 -35.62 6.17 -3.81
N VAL A 140 -35.25 4.89 -3.87
CA VAL A 140 -36.09 3.83 -4.46
C VAL A 140 -37.42 3.71 -3.70
N ALA A 141 -37.41 3.73 -2.37
CA ALA A 141 -38.63 3.69 -1.57
C ALA A 141 -39.54 4.91 -1.82
N LEU A 142 -38.97 6.10 -1.96
CA LEU A 142 -39.73 7.32 -2.31
C LEU A 142 -40.37 7.21 -3.70
N LEU A 143 -39.62 6.74 -4.70
CA LEU A 143 -40.13 6.53 -6.06
C LEU A 143 -41.29 5.54 -6.09
N ILE A 144 -41.16 4.41 -5.38
CA ILE A 144 -42.22 3.41 -5.25
C ILE A 144 -43.47 4.04 -4.61
N ASN A 145 -43.32 4.81 -3.53
CA ASN A 145 -44.43 5.49 -2.87
C ASN A 145 -45.14 6.49 -3.79
N ILE A 146 -44.40 7.27 -4.58
CA ILE A 146 -44.96 8.21 -5.56
C ILE A 146 -45.75 7.46 -6.64
N ILE A 147 -45.18 6.39 -7.20
CA ILE A 147 -45.84 5.57 -8.23
C ILE A 147 -47.11 4.92 -7.68
N MET A 148 -47.06 4.35 -6.47
CA MET A 148 -48.24 3.77 -5.83
C MET A 148 -49.33 4.81 -5.58
N LYS A 149 -48.97 6.00 -5.07
CA LYS A 149 -49.92 7.09 -4.84
C LYS A 149 -50.56 7.57 -6.14
N ASN A 150 -49.78 7.71 -7.21
CA ASN A 150 -50.27 8.09 -8.53
C ASN A 150 -51.22 7.02 -9.12
N ASN A 151 -50.88 5.73 -8.99
CA ASN A 151 -51.75 4.64 -9.44
C ASN A 151 -53.07 4.56 -8.67
N ILE A 152 -53.05 4.80 -7.35
CA ILE A 152 -54.27 4.83 -6.52
C ILE A 152 -55.14 6.05 -6.89
N GLY A 153 -54.54 7.22 -7.11
CA GLY A 153 -55.24 8.40 -7.61
C GLY A 153 -55.90 8.15 -8.97
N ASN A 154 -55.19 7.47 -9.87
CA ASN A 154 -55.71 7.12 -11.19
C ASN A 154 -56.85 6.08 -11.12
N ARG A 155 -56.80 5.11 -10.18
CA ARG A 155 -57.89 4.14 -9.96
C ARG A 155 -59.15 4.78 -9.36
N ARG A 156 -59.05 5.83 -8.52
CA ARG A 156 -60.23 6.53 -7.98
C ARG A 156 -60.99 7.35 -9.03
N LEU A 157 -60.34 7.78 -10.11
CA LEU A 157 -60.98 8.49 -11.22
C LEU A 157 -61.69 7.53 -12.20
N ALA A 158 -61.50 6.21 -12.06
CA ALA A 158 -62.10 5.20 -12.94
C ALA A 158 -63.45 4.63 -12.44
N PHE A 159 -63.99 5.12 -11.31
CA PHE A 159 -65.35 4.79 -10.87
C PHE A 159 -66.31 5.96 -11.12
N PRO A 160 -66.96 6.04 -12.29
CA PRO A 160 -68.07 6.97 -12.49
C PRO A 160 -69.25 6.51 -11.63
N ASN A 161 -69.81 7.49 -10.92
CA ASN A 161 -70.93 7.37 -9.99
C ASN A 161 -72.15 6.72 -10.70
N PRO A 162 -72.71 5.59 -10.20
CA PRO A 162 -73.98 5.09 -10.73
C PRO A 162 -75.13 5.96 -10.19
N ARG A 163 -75.89 6.58 -11.10
CA ARG A 163 -77.20 7.19 -10.81
C ARG A 163 -78.26 6.11 -10.62
#